data_AF-A0A930YTZ3-F1
#
_entry.id   AF-A0A930YTZ3-F1
#
_cell.length_a   1.000
_cell.length_b   1.000
_cell.length_c   1.000
_cell.angle_alpha   90.00
_cell.angle_beta   90.00
_cell.angle_gamma   90.00
#
_symmetry.space_group_name_H-M   'P 1'
#
loop_
_entity.id
_entity.type
_entity.pdbx_description
1 polymer ?
#
loop_
_entity_poly.entity_id
_entity_poly.type
_entity_poly.pdbx_seq_one_letter_code
_entity_poly.pdbx_strand_id
1 'polypeptide(L)'
;MNFIPLVLLSVTLVAANVLVYQVFIKYFLAGSNAAMKFLVLNMTKDVVWMVIALVVLPKEKSVFFILVGVFLFASFFLYYHVIRRLNNL
;
A
#
# COMPACT_ATOMS: atom_id res chain seq x y z
N MET A 1 -16.25 0.36 20.13
CA MET A 1 -16.14 0.25 18.68
C MET A 1 -15.61 -1.14 18.33
N ASN A 2 -16.15 -1.80 17.31
CA ASN A 2 -15.61 -3.07 16.84
C ASN A 2 -14.43 -2.81 15.89
N PHE A 3 -13.22 -3.19 16.31
CA PHE A 3 -11.98 -2.96 15.53
C PHE A 3 -11.68 -4.06 14.52
N ILE A 4 -12.44 -5.16 14.50
CA ILE A 4 -12.19 -6.29 13.60
C ILE A 4 -12.12 -5.87 12.12
N PRO A 5 -13.04 -5.04 11.58
CA PRO A 5 -12.96 -4.62 10.18
C PRO A 5 -11.67 -3.83 9.88
N LEU A 6 -11.23 -2.99 10.81
CA LEU A 6 -10.01 -2.19 10.67
C LEU A 6 -8.76 -3.07 10.63
N VAL A 7 -8.68 -4.08 11.50
CA VAL A 7 -7.58 -5.05 11.52
C VAL A 7 -7.53 -5.85 10.23
N LEU A 8 -8.66 -6.41 9.80
CA LEU A 8 -8.74 -7.18 8.55
C LEU A 8 -8.34 -6.33 7.35
N LEU A 9 -8.83 -5.09 7.28
CA LEU A 9 -8.51 -4.18 6.19
C LEU A 9 -7.01 -3.81 6.19
N SER A 10 -6.42 -3.61 7.37
CA SER A 10 -4.98 -3.37 7.51
C SER A 10 -4.14 -4.56 7.02
N VAL A 11 -4.56 -5.79 7.31
CA VAL A 11 -3.91 -7.00 6.79
C VAL A 11 -3.98 -7.05 5.27
N THR A 12 -5.12 -6.71 4.67
CA THR A 12 -5.24 -6.67 3.20
C THR A 12 -4.34 -5.61 2.56
N LEU A 13 -4.11 -4.46 3.23
CA LEU A 13 -3.17 -3.45 2.76
C LEU A 13 -1.75 -4.01 2.68
N VAL A 14 -1.30 -4.66 3.76
CA VAL A 14 0.03 -5.26 3.83
C VAL A 14 0.19 -6.34 2.76
N ALA A 15 -0.80 -7.23 2.62
CA ALA A 15 -0.80 -8.25 1.59
C ALA A 15 -0.72 -7.63 0.17
N ALA A 16 -1.50 -6.59 -0.09
CA ALA A 16 -1.49 -5.90 -1.37
C ALA A 16 -0.15 -5.20 -1.64
N ASN A 17 0.50 -4.62 -0.61
CA ASN A 17 1.84 -4.04 -0.73
C ASN A 17 2.89 -5.10 -1.04
N VAL A 18 2.82 -6.27 -0.39
CA VAL A 18 3.70 -7.41 -0.68
C VAL A 18 3.52 -7.88 -2.13
N LEU A 19 2.28 -7.99 -2.61
CA LEU A 19 2.00 -8.37 -3.99
C LEU A 19 2.57 -7.35 -4.99
N VAL A 20 2.37 -6.05 -4.76
CA VAL A 20 2.95 -5.00 -5.61
C VAL A 20 4.48 -5.05 -5.59
N TYR A 21 5.10 -5.29 -4.43
CA TYR A 21 6.54 -5.45 -4.34
C TYR A 21 7.06 -6.66 -5.11
N GLN A 22 6.37 -7.81 -5.02
CA GLN A 22 6.72 -9.01 -5.79
C GLN A 22 6.60 -8.78 -7.29
N VAL A 23 5.52 -8.12 -7.74
CA VAL A 23 5.34 -7.74 -9.14
C VAL A 23 6.44 -6.79 -9.59
N PHE A 24 6.81 -5.81 -8.76
CA PHE A 24 7.89 -4.88 -9.03
C PHE A 24 9.22 -5.59 -9.24
N ILE A 25 9.65 -6.46 -8.32
CA ILE A 25 10.91 -7.21 -8.46
C ILE A 25 10.89 -8.07 -9.71
N LYS A 26 9.80 -8.80 -9.93
CA LYS A 26 9.74 -9.82 -10.99
C LYS A 26 9.63 -9.23 -12.39
N TYR A 27 8.90 -8.13 -12.55
CA TYR A 27 8.52 -7.62 -13.87
C TYR A 27 9.06 -6.23 -14.19
N PHE A 28 9.29 -5.37 -13.19
CA PHE A 28 9.62 -3.96 -13.44
C PHE A 28 11.08 -3.62 -13.17
N LEU A 29 11.70 -4.21 -12.14
CA LEU A 29 13.03 -3.82 -11.67
C LEU A 29 14.11 -3.87 -12.76
N ALA A 30 14.09 -4.89 -13.62
CA ALA A 30 15.06 -5.05 -14.72
C ALA A 30 14.73 -4.23 -15.98
N GLY A 31 13.56 -3.58 -16.02
CA GLY A 31 13.08 -2.85 -17.20
C GLY A 31 13.38 -1.35 -17.17
N SER A 32 13.27 -0.72 -18.33
CA SER A 32 13.27 0.75 -18.41
C SER A 32 12.07 1.34 -17.64
N ASN A 33 12.30 2.51 -17.04
CA ASN A 33 11.31 3.27 -16.27
C ASN A 33 10.69 2.49 -15.10
N ALA A 34 11.47 1.59 -14.46
CA ALA A 34 11.03 0.74 -13.35
C ALA A 34 10.31 1.53 -12.23
N ALA A 35 10.86 2.68 -11.84
CA ALA A 35 10.28 3.55 -10.81
C ALA A 35 8.88 4.05 -11.19
N MET A 36 8.69 4.46 -12.44
CA MET A 36 7.42 5.00 -12.91
C MET A 36 6.35 3.90 -13.04
N LYS A 37 6.73 2.71 -13.53
CA LYS A 37 5.83 1.55 -13.60
C LYS A 37 5.38 1.10 -12.21
N PHE A 38 6.30 1.07 -11.24
CA PHE A 38 5.98 0.81 -9.85
C PHE A 38 4.99 1.85 -9.31
N LEU A 39 5.24 3.13 -9.54
CA LEU A 39 4.42 4.22 -9.02
C LEU A 39 2.98 4.13 -9.53
N VAL A 40 2.79 3.87 -10.84
CA VAL A 40 1.46 3.68 -11.43
C VAL A 40 0.74 2.48 -10.80
N LEU A 41 1.42 1.33 -10.68
CA LEU A 41 0.82 0.13 -10.08
C LEU A 41 0.45 0.36 -8.61
N ASN A 42 1.35 0.96 -7.83
CA ASN A 42 1.15 1.20 -6.41
C ASN A 42 0.01 2.20 -6.17
N MET A 43 0.01 3.33 -6.88
CA MET A 43 -1.07 4.32 -6.77
C MET A 43 -2.44 3.74 -7.14
N THR A 44 -2.50 2.93 -8.20
CA THR A 44 -3.75 2.28 -8.61
C THR A 44 -4.27 1.36 -7.50
N LYS A 45 -3.39 0.51 -6.93
CA LYS A 45 -3.72 -0.34 -5.79
C LYS A 45 -4.18 0.47 -4.57
N ASP A 46 -3.48 1.56 -4.25
CA ASP A 46 -3.79 2.41 -3.09
C ASP A 46 -5.14 3.09 -3.21
N VAL A 47 -5.48 3.61 -4.40
CA VAL A 47 -6.80 4.21 -4.66
C VAL A 47 -7.92 3.18 -4.50
N VAL A 48 -7.76 1.99 -5.11
CA VAL A 48 -8.75 0.91 -5.00
C VAL A 48 -8.94 0.49 -3.54
N TRP A 49 -7.84 0.29 -2.80
CA TRP A 49 -7.90 -0.09 -1.39
C TRP A 49 -8.56 1.00 -0.54
N MET A 50 -8.25 2.28 -0.78
CA MET A 50 -8.83 3.40 -0.05
C MET A 50 -10.34 3.53 -0.28
N VAL A 51 -10.80 3.34 -1.52
CA VAL A 51 -12.24 3.31 -1.84
C VAL A 51 -12.94 2.19 -1.07
N ILE A 52 -12.36 0.98 -1.05
CA ILE A 52 -12.91 -0.14 -0.28
C ILE A 52 -12.93 0.18 1.22
N ALA A 53 -11.85 0.76 1.75
CA ALA A 53 -11.72 1.17 3.15
C ALA A 53 -12.85 2.11 3.59
N LEU A 54 -13.12 3.13 2.78
CA LEU A 54 -14.12 4.15 3.07
C LEU A 54 -15.57 3.62 3.01
N VAL A 55 -15.80 2.54 2.25
CA VAL A 55 -17.11 1.88 2.16
C VAL A 55 -17.33 0.91 3.32
N VAL A 56 -16.29 0.18 3.74
CA VAL A 56 -16.40 -0.89 4.74
C VAL A 56 -16.32 -0.37 6.18
N LEU A 57 -15.53 0.67 6.42
CA LEU A 57 -15.25 1.13 7.77
C LEU A 57 -16.31 2.10 8.33
N PRO A 58 -16.51 2.12 9.66
CA PRO A 58 -17.34 3.13 10.30
C PRO A 58 -16.85 4.54 10.01
N LYS A 59 -17.78 5.48 9.77
CA LYS A 59 -17.48 6.90 9.47
C LYS A 59 -17.16 7.70 10.74
N GLU A 60 -16.25 7.17 11.56
CA GLU A 60 -15.79 7.80 12.79
C GLU A 60 -14.44 8.49 12.57
N LYS A 61 -14.23 9.65 13.20
CA LYS A 61 -12.98 10.42 13.08
C LYS A 61 -11.76 9.61 13.55
N SER A 62 -11.90 8.88 14.64
CA SER A 62 -10.85 8.00 15.20
C SER A 62 -10.40 6.93 14.20
N VAL A 63 -11.36 6.25 13.56
CA VAL A 63 -11.10 5.24 12.53
C VAL A 63 -10.36 5.83 11.35
N PHE A 64 -10.77 7.02 10.88
CA PHE A 64 -10.11 7.71 9.79
C PHE A 64 -8.63 8.01 10.12
N PHE A 65 -8.34 8.57 11.29
CA PHE A 65 -6.95 8.87 11.67
C PHE A 65 -6.09 7.61 11.80
N ILE A 66 -6.62 6.52 12.36
CA ILE A 66 -5.89 5.25 12.43
C ILE A 66 -5.65 4.70 11.02
N LEU A 67 -6.66 4.74 10.14
CA LEU A 67 -6.55 4.30 8.76
C LEU A 67 -5.45 5.05 8.00
N VAL A 68 -5.42 6.38 8.12
CA VAL A 68 -4.39 7.23 7.52
C VAL A 68 -3.02 6.89 8.07
N GLY A 69 -2.89 6.70 9.38
CA GLY A 69 -1.64 6.27 10.01
C GLY A 69 -1.13 4.96 9.43
N VAL A 70 -1.97 3.91 9.42
CA VAL A 70 -1.65 2.60 8.86
C VAL A 70 -1.25 2.71 7.39
N PHE A 71 -1.99 3.49 6.61
CA PHE A 71 -1.70 3.73 5.21
C PHE A 71 -0.31 4.36 5.01
N LEU A 72 -0.01 5.44 5.74
CA LEU A 72 1.27 6.13 5.64
C LEU A 72 2.45 5.23 6.05
N PHE A 73 2.35 4.54 7.18
CA PHE A 73 3.40 3.63 7.65
C PHE A 73 3.67 2.50 6.64
N ALA A 74 2.61 1.86 6.14
CA ALA A 74 2.74 0.79 5.16
C ALA A 74 3.33 1.29 3.83
N SER A 75 2.94 2.49 3.39
CA SER A 75 3.49 3.13 2.19
C SER A 75 4.96 3.48 2.37
N PHE A 76 5.36 4.15 3.46
CA PHE A 76 6.78 4.44 3.71
C PHE A 76 7.63 3.18 3.72
N PHE A 77 7.14 2.10 4.35
CA PHE A 77 7.83 0.82 4.37
C PHE A 77 8.04 0.26 2.94
N LEU A 78 7.00 0.25 2.11
CA LEU A 78 7.09 -0.24 0.73
C LEU A 78 8.03 0.63 -0.12
N TYR A 79 7.84 1.95 -0.09
CA TYR A 79 8.67 2.90 -0.85
C TYR A 79 10.14 2.81 -0.46
N TYR A 80 10.44 2.68 0.84
CA TYR A 80 11.81 2.49 1.31
C TYR A 80 12.49 1.28 0.63
N HIS A 81 11.82 0.12 0.63
CA HIS A 81 12.37 -1.09 0.00
C HIS A 81 12.51 -0.95 -1.52
N VAL A 82 11.55 -0.31 -2.18
CA VAL A 82 11.59 -0.10 -3.64
C VAL A 82 12.70 0.86 -4.03
N ILE A 83 12.83 2.00 -3.36
CA ILE A 83 13.91 2.98 -3.62
C ILE A 83 15.27 2.34 -3.39
N ARG A 84 15.41 1.58 -2.29
CA ARG A 84 16.63 0.86 -1.99
C ARG A 84 17.02 -0.10 -3.13
N ARG A 85 16.06 -0.87 -3.66
CA ARG A 85 16.28 -1.78 -4.80
C ARG A 85 16.61 -1.05 -6.10
N LEU A 86 15.94 0.06 -6.39
CA LEU A 86 16.21 0.86 -7.60
C LEU A 86 17.62 1.45 -7.59
N ASN A 87 18.11 1.85 -6.42
CA ASN A 87 19.43 2.45 -6.26
C ASN A 87 20.54 1.43 -5.94
N ASN A 88 20.23 0.13 -5.92
CA ASN A 88 21.15 -0.95 -5.52
C ASN A 88 21.83 -0.72 -4.15
N LEU A 89 21.06 -0.20 -3.17
CA LEU A 89 21.49 0.06 -1.79
C LEU A 89 21.14 -1.09 -0.83
#